data_AF-A0A946MY75-F1
#
_entry.id   AF-A0A946MY75-F1
#
_cell.length_a   1.000
_cell.length_b   1.000
_cell.length_c   1.000
_cell.angle_alpha   90.00
_cell.angle_beta   90.00
_cell.angle_gamma   90.00
#
_symmetry.space_group_name_H-M   'P 1'
#
loop_
_entity.id
_entity.type
_entity.pdbx_description
1 polymer ?
#
loop_
_entity_poly.entity_id
_entity_poly.type
_entity_poly.pdbx_seq_one_letter_code
_entity_poly.pdbx_strand_id
1 'polypeptide(L)' 'DIFRTRLRVAGNDEFIVKTRNAPDQVRLEPGAQIEIGWLPSDCRALDA' A
#
# COMPACT_ATOMS: atom_id res chain seq x y z
N ASP A 1 -17.14 1.07 1.70
CA ASP A 1 -16.52 0.10 0.80
C ASP A 1 -15.09 0.57 0.48
N ILE A 2 -14.11 -0.32 0.50
CA ILE A 2 -12.68 0.05 0.42
C ILE A 2 -11.91 -1.02 -0.33
N PHE A 3 -11.07 -0.61 -1.27
CA PHE A 3 -10.18 -1.55 -1.96
C PHE A 3 -9.00 -1.87 -1.05
N ARG A 4 -8.66 -3.15 -0.99
CA ARG A 4 -7.47 -3.65 -0.29
C ARG A 4 -6.57 -4.27 -1.34
N THR A 5 -5.35 -3.77 -1.43
CA THR A 5 -4.33 -4.32 -2.32
C THR A 5 -3.20 -4.86 -1.48
N ARG A 6 -2.86 -6.13 -1.70
CA ARG A 6 -1.68 -6.76 -1.12
C ARG A 6 -0.47 -6.45 -1.98
N LEU A 7 0.60 -5.98 -1.36
CA LEU A 7 1.85 -5.58 -1.99
C LEU A 7 3.00 -6.41 -1.41
N ARG A 8 4.01 -6.65 -2.26
CA ARG A 8 5.32 -7.10 -1.80
C ARG A 8 6.22 -5.88 -1.60
N VAL A 9 6.60 -5.61 -0.36
CA VAL A 9 7.39 -4.43 0.04
C VAL A 9 8.58 -4.88 0.88
N ALA A 10 9.80 -4.50 0.48
CA ALA A 10 11.03 -4.78 1.23
C ALA A 10 11.18 -6.26 1.69
N GLY A 11 10.75 -7.21 0.85
CA GLY A 11 10.80 -8.65 1.15
C GLY A 11 9.59 -9.23 1.90
N ASN A 12 8.64 -8.39 2.33
CA ASN A 12 7.38 -8.80 2.96
C ASN A 12 6.23 -8.77 1.94
N ASP A 13 5.48 -9.87 1.80
CA ASP A 13 4.34 -10.01 0.89
C ASP A 13 2.97 -9.77 1.53
N GLU A 14 2.92 -9.52 2.83
CA GLU A 14 1.70 -9.27 3.60
C GLU A 14 1.45 -7.77 3.86
N PHE A 15 2.00 -6.90 3.01
CA PHE A 15 1.78 -5.47 3.12
C PHE A 15 0.46 -5.06 2.47
N ILE A 16 -0.53 -4.62 3.26
CA ILE A 16 -1.86 -4.24 2.75
C ILE A 16 -2.04 -2.73 2.72
N VAL A 17 -2.26 -2.17 1.53
CA VAL A 17 -2.74 -0.78 1.38
C VAL A 17 -4.25 -0.76 1.25
N LYS A 18 -4.86 0.28 1.82
CA LYS A 18 -6.30 0.53 1.73
C LYS A 18 -6.53 1.81 0.96
N THR A 19 -7.30 1.75 -0.12
CA THR A 19 -7.64 2.91 -0.93
C THR A 19 -9.15 3.09 -1.01
N ARG A 20 -9.59 4.35 -1.04
CA ARG A 20 -11.01 4.68 -1.11
C ARG A 20 -11.63 4.03 -2.35
N ASN A 21 -12.80 3.41 -2.21
CA ASN A 21 -13.59 3.05 -3.38
C ASN A 21 -14.23 4.34 -3.95
N ALA A 22 -13.54 4.97 -4.90
CA ALA A 22 -13.98 6.16 -5.63
C ALA A 22 -13.87 5.90 -7.14
N PRO A 23 -14.70 6.55 -7.99
CA PRO A 23 -14.70 6.32 -9.44
C PRO A 23 -13.36 6.60 -10.13
N ASP A 24 -12.58 7.53 -9.59
CA ASP A 24 -11.26 7.97 -10.07
C ASP A 24 -10.09 7.19 -9.42
N GLN A 25 -10.39 6.23 -8.55
CA GLN A 25 -9.36 5.43 -7.89
C GLN A 25 -8.62 4.56 -8.90
N VAL A 26 -7.29 4.71 -8.94
CA VAL A 26 -6.41 3.80 -9.68
C VAL A 26 -6.56 2.39 -9.11
N ARG A 27 -6.95 1.45 -9.96
CA ARG A 27 -6.99 0.02 -9.64
C ARG A 27 -5.63 -0.59 -9.93
N LEU A 28 -5.02 -1.13 -8.90
CA LEU A 28 -3.73 -1.80 -8.99
C LEU A 28 -3.95 -3.23 -9.45
N GLU A 29 -3.25 -3.63 -10.50
CA GLU A 29 -3.31 -4.99 -11.05
C GLU A 29 -2.17 -5.86 -10.51
N PRO A 30 -2.38 -7.18 -10.34
CA PRO A 30 -1.31 -8.09 -9.93
C PRO A 30 -0.09 -8.00 -10.85
N GLY A 31 1.11 -7.90 -10.25
CA GLY A 31 2.37 -7.78 -10.98
C GLY A 31 2.77 -6.36 -11.38
N ALA A 32 1.88 -5.37 -11.19
CA ALA A 32 2.25 -3.97 -11.37
C ALA A 32 3.36 -3.56 -10.38
N GLN A 33 4.37 -2.85 -10.87
CA GLN A 33 5.36 -2.19 -10.04
C GLN A 33 4.90 -0.76 -9.76
N ILE A 34 4.93 -0.37 -8.48
CA ILE A 34 4.51 0.96 -8.04
C ILE A 34 5.58 1.55 -7.12
N GLU A 35 5.74 2.86 -7.21
CA GLU A 35 6.54 3.61 -6.25
C GLU A 35 5.71 3.85 -4.99
N ILE A 36 6.30 3.56 -3.84
CA ILE A 36 5.69 3.81 -2.53
C ILE A 36 6.58 4.75 -1.74
N GLY A 37 5.94 5.68 -1.03
CA GLY A 37 6.62 6.64 -0.18
C GLY A 37 5.77 6.94 1.06
N TRP A 38 6.45 7.30 2.14
CA TRP A 38 5.83 7.66 3.40
C TRP A 38 6.16 9.10 3.71
N LEU A 39 5.20 9.84 4.24
CA LEU A 39 5.53 11.09 4.91
C LEU A 39 6.30 10.73 6.19
N PRO A 40 7.45 11.38 6.47
CA PRO A 40 8.23 11.07 7.66
C PRO A 40 7.43 11.17 8.98
N SER A 41 6.40 12.03 9.01
CA SER A 41 5.49 12.18 10.15
C SER A 41 4.63 10.94 10.44
N ASP A 42 4.39 10.11 9.43
CA ASP A 42 3.54 8.93 9.51
C ASP A 42 4.34 7.66 9.81
N CYS A 43 5.67 7.73 9.66
CA CYS A 43 6.57 6.64 9.99
C CYS A 43 6.58 6.39 11.51
N ARG A 44 6.10 5.22 11.92
CA ARG A 44 6.22 4.72 13.29
C ARG A 44 7.16 3.53 13.30
N ALA A 45 8.35 3.72 13.84
CA ALA A 45 9.21 2.60 14.20
C ALA A 45 8.70 2.02 15.53
N LEU A 46 8.51 0.70 15.57
CA LEU A 46 8.32 -0.03 16.82
C LEU A 46 9.66 -0.68 17.17
N ASP A 47 9.95 -0.82 18.46
CA ASP A 47 11.09 -1.60 18.93
C ASP A 47 10.93 -3.07 18.49
N ALA A 48 12.06 -3.73 18.19
CA ALA A 48 12.12 -5.09 17.64
C ALA A 48 11.78 -6.18 18.67
#